data_AF-A0A6P1DKB7-F1
#
_entry.id   AF-A0A6P1DKB7-F1
#
_cell.length_a   1.000
_cell.length_b   1.000
_cell.length_c   1.000
_cell.angle_alpha   90.00
_cell.angle_beta   90.00
_cell.angle_gamma   90.00
#
_symmetry.space_group_name_H-M   'P 1'
#
loop_
_entity.id
_entity.type
_entity.pdbx_description
1 polymer ?
#
loop_
_entity_poly.entity_id
_entity_poly.type
_entity_poly.pdbx_seq_one_letter_code
_entity_poly.pdbx_strand_id
1 'polypeptide(L)' 'MYQIKQTIDLKNNINFIEIEDSNKVSFAKIHLNLGGSLQELILLNQHIIKDLHPLTYDNTYASAILFPFANRIEDGSYVY' A
#
# COMPACT_ATOMS: atom_id res chain seq x y z
N MET A 1 -14.73 0.96 -16.84
CA MET A 1 -15.34 1.24 -15.51
C MET A 1 -14.48 0.56 -14.45
N TYR A 2 -14.33 1.15 -13.26
CA TYR A 2 -13.58 0.52 -12.17
C TYR A 2 -14.53 -0.14 -11.18
N GLN A 3 -14.13 -1.29 -10.64
CA GLN A 3 -14.79 -1.98 -9.54
C GLN A 3 -13.88 -1.89 -8.31
N ILE A 4 -14.49 -1.72 -7.14
CA ILE A 4 -13.79 -1.64 -5.85
C ILE A 4 -14.28 -2.77 -4.99
N LYS A 5 -13.35 -3.55 -4.43
CA LYS A 5 -13.64 -4.65 -3.51
C LYS A 5 -12.80 -4.49 -2.26
N GLN A 6 -13.43 -4.61 -1.10
CA GLN A 6 -12.73 -4.67 0.18
C GLN A 6 -12.69 -6.12 0.68
N THR A 7 -11.52 -6.54 1.18
CA THR A 7 -11.33 -7.85 1.81
C THR A 7 -10.84 -7.64 3.24
N ILE A 8 -11.53 -8.24 4.20
CA ILE A 8 -11.25 -8.12 5.64
C ILE A 8 -11.15 -9.53 6.23
N ASP A 9 -10.02 -9.83 6.87
CA ASP A 9 -9.82 -11.01 7.71
C ASP A 9 -9.14 -10.58 9.02
N LEU A 10 -9.94 -10.54 10.09
CA LEU A 10 -9.51 -10.12 11.41
C LEU A 10 -8.51 -11.08 12.05
N LYS A 11 -8.54 -12.37 11.72
CA LYS A 11 -7.65 -13.37 12.34
C LYS A 11 -6.23 -13.21 11.84
N ASN A 12 -6.08 -12.93 10.55
CA ASN A 12 -4.78 -12.76 9.89
C ASN A 12 -4.35 -11.30 9.78
N ASN A 13 -5.08 -10.37 10.41
CA ASN A 13 -4.84 -8.92 10.36
C ASN A 13 -4.82 -8.35 8.92
N ILE A 14 -5.65 -8.93 8.04
CA ILE A 14 -5.75 -8.54 6.63
C ILE A 14 -6.90 -7.55 6.49
N ASN A 15 -6.61 -6.40 5.90
CA ASN A 15 -7.62 -5.44 5.49
C ASN A 15 -7.08 -4.66 4.30
N PHE A 16 -7.54 -4.99 3.11
CA PHE A 16 -7.12 -4.32 1.89
C PHE A 16 -8.28 -3.99 0.97
N ILE A 17 -8.05 -2.98 0.13
CA ILE A 17 -8.93 -2.55 -0.94
C ILE A 17 -8.26 -2.91 -2.26
N GLU A 18 -9.00 -3.55 -3.14
CA GLU A 18 -8.63 -3.85 -4.51
C GLU A 18 -9.48 -2.97 -5.45
N ILE A 19 -8.82 -2.31 -6.39
CA ILE A 19 -9.46 -1.50 -7.43
C ILE A 19 -9.03 -2.11 -8.76
N GLU A 20 -9.98 -2.58 -9.55
CA GLU A 20 -9.71 -3.22 -10.84
C GLU A 20 -10.59 -2.61 -11.93
N ASP A 21 -10.02 -2.38 -13.11
CA ASP A 21 -10.82 -1.97 -14.26
C ASP A 21 -11.55 -3.16 -14.89
N SER A 22 -12.66 -2.92 -15.58
CA SER A 22 -13.48 -3.99 -16.18
C SER A 22 -12.75 -4.85 -17.21
N ASN A 23 -11.70 -4.33 -17.84
CA ASN A 23 -10.90 -5.07 -18.82
C ASN A 23 -9.72 -5.82 -18.17
N LYS A 24 -9.52 -5.67 -16.84
CA LYS A 24 -8.44 -6.33 -16.07
C LYS A 24 -7.03 -6.00 -16.57
N VAL A 25 -6.86 -4.78 -17.07
CA VAL A 25 -5.60 -4.23 -17.56
C VAL A 25 -4.96 -3.28 -16.54
N SER A 26 -5.73 -2.81 -15.56
CA SER A 26 -5.31 -1.91 -14.49
C SER A 26 -5.84 -2.40 -13.15
N PHE A 27 -4.95 -2.48 -12.17
CA PHE A 27 -5.24 -3.00 -10.84
C PHE A 27 -4.43 -2.23 -9.79
N ALA A 28 -5.03 -1.98 -8.63
CA ALA A 28 -4.34 -1.45 -7.46
C ALA A 28 -4.78 -2.18 -6.21
N LYS A 29 -3.83 -2.45 -5.30
CA LYS A 29 -4.08 -3.06 -3.99
C LYS A 29 -3.52 -2.19 -2.87
N ILE A 30 -4.40 -1.72 -2.01
CA ILE A 30 -4.07 -0.83 -0.89
C ILE A 30 -4.31 -1.56 0.42
N HIS A 31 -3.28 -1.72 1.25
CA HIS A 31 -3.37 -2.42 2.53
C HIS A 31 -3.59 -1.44 3.68
N LEU A 32 -4.81 -1.41 4.22
CA LEU A 32 -5.24 -0.42 5.21
C LEU A 32 -4.53 -0.59 6.56
N ASN A 33 -4.27 -1.82 6.98
CA ASN A 33 -3.56 -2.09 8.23
C ASN A 33 -2.04 -1.79 8.16
N LEU A 34 -1.51 -1.52 6.96
CA LEU A 34 -0.11 -1.11 6.74
C LEU A 34 -0.04 0.39 6.43
N GLY A 35 -0.79 1.19 7.19
CA GLY A 35 -0.84 2.65 7.01
C GLY A 35 -1.42 3.11 5.68
N GLY A 36 -2.24 2.29 5.02
CA GLY A 36 -2.80 2.59 3.70
C GLY A 36 -1.79 2.47 2.55
N SER A 37 -0.74 1.65 2.70
CA SER A 37 0.29 1.49 1.68
C SER A 37 -0.23 0.83 0.40
N LEU A 38 0.23 1.33 -0.76
CA LEU A 38 -0.02 0.77 -2.09
C LEU A 38 0.93 -0.40 -2.38
N GLN A 39 0.43 -1.62 -2.20
CA GLN A 39 1.22 -2.85 -2.27
C GLN A 39 1.44 -3.34 -3.70
N GLU A 40 0.43 -3.16 -4.57
CA GLU A 40 0.51 -3.58 -5.97
C GLU A 40 -0.14 -2.52 -6.87
N LEU A 41 0.48 -2.27 -8.03
CA LEU A 41 -0.04 -1.40 -9.06
C LEU A 41 0.29 -1.98 -10.44
N ILE A 42 -0.76 -2.24 -11.22
CA ILE A 42 -0.68 -2.63 -12.62
C ILE A 42 -1.41 -1.56 -13.42
N LEU A 43 -0.79 -1.07 -14.50
CA LEU A 43 -1.40 -0.14 -15.45
C LEU A 43 -1.12 -0.65 -16.87
N LEU A 44 -2.15 -0.77 -17.69
CA LEU A 44 -2.03 -1.27 -19.08
C LEU A 44 -1.25 -2.61 -19.16
N ASN A 45 -1.58 -3.55 -18.26
CA ASN A 45 -0.91 -4.84 -18.08
C ASN A 45 0.57 -4.77 -17.68
N GLN A 46 1.09 -3.60 -17.35
CA GLN A 46 2.45 -3.41 -16.87
C GLN A 46 2.46 -3.28 -15.35
N HIS A 47 3.23 -4.14 -14.67
CA HIS A 47 3.48 -4.01 -13.24
C HIS A 47 4.38 -2.80 -12.98
N ILE A 48 3.86 -1.83 -12.23
CA ILE A 48 4.58 -0.63 -11.79
C ILE A 48 5.06 -0.80 -10.34
N ILE A 49 4.22 -1.38 -9.48
CA ILE A 49 4.55 -1.74 -8.10
C ILE A 49 4.20 -3.20 -7.91
N LYS A 50 5.11 -3.95 -7.29
CA LYS A 50 4.93 -5.37 -6.96
C LYS A 50 5.09 -5.58 -5.46
N ASP A 51 4.36 -6.56 -4.96
CA ASP A 51 4.62 -7.14 -3.66
C ASP A 51 6.08 -7.66 -3.59
N LEU A 52 6.74 -7.38 -2.47
CA LEU A 52 8.17 -7.64 -2.26
C LEU A 52 8.42 -8.93 -1.46
N HIS A 53 7.45 -9.85 -1.35
CA HIS A 53 7.63 -11.11 -0.65
C HIS A 53 8.92 -11.83 -1.11
N PRO A 54 9.76 -12.33 -0.18
CA PRO A 54 9.50 -12.53 1.25
C PRO A 54 9.82 -11.34 2.17
N LEU A 55 10.19 -10.17 1.63
CA LEU A 55 10.45 -8.99 2.46
C LEU A 55 9.14 -8.47 3.05
N THR A 56 9.14 -8.25 4.37
CA THR A 56 7.97 -7.72 5.08
C THR A 56 7.90 -6.20 4.98
N TYR A 57 6.70 -5.66 5.16
CA TYR A 57 6.46 -4.21 5.17
C TYR A 57 7.34 -3.49 6.20
N ASP A 58 7.44 -4.03 7.42
CA ASP A 58 8.21 -3.42 8.52
C ASP A 58 9.72 -3.31 8.23
N ASN A 59 10.23 -4.10 7.28
CA ASN A 59 11.64 -4.06 6.88
C ASN A 59 11.91 -3.11 5.70
N THR A 60 10.90 -2.83 4.87
CA THR A 60 11.08 -2.13 3.60
C THR A 60 10.42 -0.76 3.56
N TYR A 61 9.32 -0.60 4.30
CA TYR A 61 8.41 0.56 4.23
C TYR A 61 8.00 0.88 2.78
N ALA A 62 7.93 -0.14 1.93
CA ALA A 62 7.59 0.04 0.52
C ALA A 62 6.19 0.67 0.39
N SER A 63 6.13 1.75 -0.39
CA SER A 63 4.90 2.55 -0.60
C SER A 63 4.25 3.07 0.69
N ALA A 64 5.00 3.22 1.78
CA ALA A 64 4.50 3.81 3.02
C ALA A 64 4.14 5.29 2.83
N ILE A 65 3.07 5.72 3.48
CA ILE A 65 2.72 7.15 3.60
C ILE A 65 3.53 7.71 4.77
N LEU A 66 4.52 8.55 4.48
CA LEU A 66 5.37 9.17 5.50
C LEU A 66 4.74 10.47 5.99
N PHE A 67 4.21 10.46 7.20
CA PHE A 67 3.53 11.59 7.84
C PHE A 67 3.75 11.56 9.36
N PRO A 68 3.88 12.70 10.04
CA PRO A 68 3.90 14.08 9.52
C PRO A 68 5.23 14.52 8.92
N PHE A 69 6.31 13.79 9.17
CA PHE A 69 7.65 14.12 8.67
C PHE A 69 8.15 12.98 7.78
N ALA A 70 8.52 13.30 6.54
CA ALA A 70 9.05 12.30 5.60
C ALA A 70 10.51 11.92 5.90
N ASN A 71 11.21 12.78 6.62
CA ASN A 71 12.64 12.65 6.88
C ASN A 71 12.94 12.70 8.37
N ARG A 72 14.19 12.38 8.70
CA ARG A 72 14.71 12.48 10.06
C ARG A 72 14.62 13.93 10.54
N ILE A 73 14.18 14.08 11.78
CA ILE A 73 14.26 15.33 12.54
C ILE A 73 15.52 15.24 13.39
N GLU A 74 16.29 16.33 13.46
CA GLU A 74 17.43 16.41 14.37
C GLU A 74 16.97 16.15 15.81
N ASP A 75 17.66 15.24 16.50
CA ASP A 75 17.31 14.74 17.83
C ASP A 75 15.86 14.22 17.99
N GLY A 76 15.16 13.93 16.88
CA GLY A 76 13.78 13.46 16.89
C GLY A 76 12.77 14.44 17.48
N SER A 77 13.16 15.71 17.69
CA SER A 77 12.34 16.70 18.37
C SER A 77 12.02 17.88 17.47
N TYR A 78 10.74 18.23 17.39
CA TYR A 78 10.26 19.41 16.67
C TYR A 78 9.41 20.23 17.64
N VAL A 79 9.74 21.51 17.83
CA VAL A 79 9.04 22.45 18.71
C VAL A 79 8.45 23.57 17.85
N TYR A 80 7.17 23.89 18.04
CA TYR A 80 6.43 24.96 17.36
C TYR A 80 5.83 25.91 18.39
#